data_AF-A0A1M7HNC8-F1
#
_entry.id   AF-A0A1M7HNC8-F1
#
_cell.length_a   1.000
_cell.length_b   1.000
_cell.length_c   1.000
_cell.angle_alpha   90.00
_cell.angle_beta   90.00
_cell.angle_gamma   90.00
#
_symmetry.space_group_name_H-M   'P 1'
#
loop_
_entity.id
_entity.type
_entity.pdbx_description
1 polymer ?
#
loop_
_entity_poly.entity_id
_entity_poly.type
_entity_poly.pdbx_seq_one_letter_code
_entity_poly.pdbx_strand_id
1 'polypeptide(L)' 'MKTDQIEEKINELENWLIKNPNSAERNLIESDIKKLKTILKKNHE' A
#
# COMPACT_ATOMS: atom_id res chain seq x y z
N MET A 1 0.63 11.36 -7.57
CA MET A 1 1.81 10.96 -6.78
C MET A 1 2.90 10.54 -7.73
N LYS A 2 4.15 10.91 -7.45
CA LYS A 2 5.30 10.33 -8.16
C LYS A 2 5.43 8.85 -7.78
N THR A 3 6.00 8.02 -8.64
CA THR A 3 6.22 6.58 -8.38
C THR A 3 6.86 6.35 -7.01
N ASP A 4 7.90 7.12 -6.68
CA ASP A 4 8.61 7.05 -5.39
C ASP A 4 7.67 7.28 -4.18
N GLN A 5 6.70 8.19 -4.31
CA GLN A 5 5.72 8.46 -3.24
C GLN A 5 4.71 7.33 -3.08
N ILE A 6 4.40 6.60 -4.16
CA ILE A 6 3.49 5.45 -4.10
C ILE A 6 4.21 4.27 -3.45
N GLU A 7 5.48 4.04 -3.78
CA GLU A 7 6.32 3.01 -3.14
C GLU A 7 6.51 3.28 -1.64
N GLU A 8 6.84 4.53 -1.28
CA GLU A 8 6.94 4.93 0.13
C GLU A 8 5.61 4.67 0.86
N LYS A 9 4.47 5.03 0.23
CA LYS A 9 3.16 4.82 0.85
C LYS A 9 2.81 3.35 1.05
N ILE A 10 3.16 2.49 0.10
CA ILE A 10 2.98 1.05 0.22
C ILE A 10 3.80 0.53 1.41
N ASN A 11 5.07 0.93 1.52
CA ASN A 11 5.94 0.53 2.61
C ASN A 11 5.43 0.98 3.98
N GLU A 12 4.90 2.20 4.10
CA GLU A 12 4.27 2.67 5.35
C GLU A 12 3.09 1.78 5.76
N LEU A 13 2.20 1.45 4.82
CA LEU A 13 1.01 0.64 5.08
C LEU A 13 1.37 -0.81 5.42
N GLU A 14 2.33 -1.41 4.71
CA GLU A 14 2.83 -2.76 5.01
C GLU A 14 3.48 -2.82 6.39
N ASN A 15 4.31 -1.83 6.74
CA ASN A 15 4.91 -1.73 8.08
C ASN A 15 3.86 -1.53 9.17
N TRP A 16 2.82 -0.75 8.90
CA TRP A 16 1.72 -0.56 9.84
C TRP A 16 0.95 -1.86 10.09
N LEU A 17 0.71 -2.68 9.06
CA LEU A 17 0.06 -3.99 9.19
C LEU A 17 0.90 -4.97 10.01
N ILE A 18 2.23 -4.92 9.89
CA ILE A 18 3.14 -5.73 10.72
C ILE A 18 2.99 -5.35 12.19
N LYS A 19 2.89 -4.05 12.50
CA LYS A 19 2.71 -3.54 13.87
C LYS A 19 1.29 -3.78 14.41
N ASN A 20 0.30 -3.86 13.53
CA ASN A 20 -1.12 -3.99 13.87
C ASN A 20 -1.76 -5.21 13.19
N PRO A 21 -1.29 -6.43 13.48
CA PRO A 21 -1.66 -7.64 12.73
C PRO A 21 -3.16 -7.98 12.81
N ASN A 22 -3.82 -7.57 13.90
CA ASN A 22 -5.23 -7.83 14.20
C ASN A 22 -6.11 -6.59 14.07
N SER A 23 -5.67 -5.55 13.37
CA SER A 23 -6.52 -4.37 13.15
C SER A 23 -7.78 -4.74 12.36
N ALA A 24 -8.92 -4.20 12.77
CA ALA A 24 -10.17 -4.27 12.01
C ALA A 24 -10.06 -3.62 10.62
N GLU A 25 -9.12 -2.69 10.46
CA GLU A 25 -8.86 -1.95 9.21
C GLU A 25 -7.92 -2.71 8.26
N ARG A 26 -7.38 -3.87 8.68
CA ARG A 26 -6.43 -4.66 7.88
C ARG A 26 -6.91 -4.90 6.46
N ASN A 27 -8.14 -5.36 6.29
CA ASN A 27 -8.71 -5.67 4.97
C ASN A 27 -8.81 -4.42 4.08
N LEU A 28 -9.11 -3.25 4.68
CA LEU A 28 -9.18 -1.98 3.96
C LEU A 28 -7.78 -1.54 3.51
N ILE A 29 -6.80 -1.64 4.40
CA ILE A 29 -5.41 -1.28 4.12
C ILE A 29 -4.79 -2.21 3.07
N GLU A 30 -5.03 -3.52 3.16
CA GLU A 30 -4.58 -4.48 2.13
C GLU A 30 -5.20 -4.18 0.75
N SER A 31 -6.47 -3.77 0.72
CA SER A 31 -7.14 -3.33 -0.51
C SER A 31 -6.50 -2.07 -1.10
N ASP A 32 -6.16 -1.09 -0.25
CA ASP A 32 -5.50 0.14 -0.70
C ASP A 32 -4.07 -0.11 -1.17
N ILE A 33 -3.28 -0.94 -0.49
CA ILE A 33 -1.97 -1.40 -0.96
C ILE A 33 -2.08 -2.00 -2.36
N LYS A 34 -3.10 -2.85 -2.61
CA LYS A 34 -3.32 -3.49 -3.91
C LYS A 34 -3.63 -2.48 -5.02
N LYS A 35 -4.44 -1.44 -4.73
CA LYS A 35 -4.70 -0.34 -5.66
C LYS A 35 -3.42 0.43 -5.98
N LEU A 36 -2.64 0.78 -4.96
CA LEU A 36 -1.37 1.49 -5.12
C LEU A 36 -0.38 0.69 -5.98
N LYS A 37 -0.22 -0.62 -5.73
CA LYS A 37 0.58 -1.53 -6.57
C LYS A 37 0.09 -1.57 -8.02
N THR A 38 -1.23 -1.53 -8.24
CA THR A 38 -1.81 -1.49 -9.59
C THR A 38 -1.49 -0.17 -10.32
N ILE A 39 -1.57 0.96 -9.62
CA ILE A 39 -1.21 2.28 -10.18
C ILE A 39 0.27 2.32 -10.53
N LEU A 40 1.13 1.78 -9.65
CA LEU A 40 2.57 1.64 -9.90
C LEU A 40 2.82 0.86 -11.19
N LYS A 41 2.22 -0.32 -11.31
CA LYS A 41 2.37 -1.16 -12.51
C LYS A 41 1.93 -0.44 -13.79
N LYS A 42 0.81 0.28 -13.75
CA LYS A 42 0.29 1.05 -14.90
C LYS A 42 1.15 2.25 -15.29
N ASN A 43 1.87 2.87 -14.35
CA ASN A 43 2.78 3.98 -14.65
C ASN A 43 4.12 3.51 -15.25
N HIS A 44 4.39 2.20 -15.22
CA HIS A 44 5.57 1.57 -15.82
C HIS A 44 5.29 0.90 -17.19
N GLU A 45 4.04 0.92 -17.65
CA GLU A 45 3.62 0.54 -19.03
C GLU A 45 3.50 1.79 -19.91
#